data_AF-E9UQU7-F1
#
_entry.id   AF-E9UQU7-F1
#
_cell.length_a   1.000
_cell.length_b   1.000
_cell.length_c   1.000
_cell.angle_alpha   90.00
_cell.angle_beta   90.00
_cell.angle_gamma   90.00
#
_symmetry.space_group_name_H-M   'P 1'
#
loop_
_entity.id
_entity.type
_entity.pdbx_description
1 polymer ?
#
loop_
_entity_poly.entity_id
_entity_poly.type
_entity_poly.pdbx_seq_one_letter_code
_entity_poly.pdbx_strand_id
1 'polypeptide(L)'
;MDLQSFNTSPADVVRPALQACCDAPSWVAAVLAGRPYADEADVVRAADEAARRFTAADVDQALAAHPRIGERAEGEHAEAAWSRREQAAVGTEPTTAQPSPRA
;
A
#
# COMPACT_ATOMS: atom_id res chain seq x y z
N MET A 1 2.32 -1.65 -10.74
CA MET A 1 3.57 -0.99 -11.17
C MET A 1 4.68 -1.71 -10.45
N ASP A 2 5.69 -2.21 -11.18
CA ASP A 2 6.91 -2.78 -10.57
C ASP A 2 7.90 -1.67 -10.16
N LEU A 3 8.93 -2.04 -9.39
CA LEU A 3 9.91 -1.11 -8.84
C LEU A 3 10.69 -0.34 -9.91
N GLN A 4 11.03 -0.98 -11.03
CA GLN A 4 11.79 -0.32 -12.10
C GLN A 4 10.93 0.75 -12.77
N SER A 5 9.68 0.44 -13.08
CA SER A 5 8.71 1.42 -13.57
C SER A 5 8.50 2.54 -12.55
N PHE A 6 8.35 2.23 -11.26
CA PHE A 6 8.21 3.22 -10.20
C PHE A 6 9.39 4.20 -10.12
N ASN A 7 10.62 3.70 -10.22
CA ASN A 7 11.85 4.50 -10.15
C ASN A 7 12.05 5.41 -11.36
N THR A 8 11.59 4.99 -12.54
CA THR A 8 11.92 5.65 -13.82
C THR A 8 10.76 6.45 -14.41
N SER A 9 9.52 6.16 -14.00
CA SER A 9 8.35 6.88 -14.50
C SER A 9 8.35 8.35 -14.05
N PRO A 10 7.87 9.26 -14.91
CA PRO A 10 7.64 10.66 -14.56
C PRO A 10 6.83 10.81 -13.25
N ALA A 11 7.15 11.84 -12.47
CA ALA A 11 6.55 12.02 -11.15
C ALA A 11 5.02 12.22 -11.21
N ASP A 12 4.50 12.83 -12.26
CA ASP A 12 3.07 13.01 -12.54
C ASP A 12 2.35 11.69 -12.85
N VAL A 13 3.06 10.67 -13.36
CA VAL A 13 2.51 9.32 -13.57
C VAL A 13 2.43 8.54 -12.26
N VAL A 14 3.40 8.72 -11.38
CA VAL A 14 3.50 7.96 -10.11
C VAL A 14 2.69 8.60 -8.98
N ARG A 15 2.57 9.93 -8.98
CA ARG A 15 1.89 10.70 -7.94
C ARG A 15 0.43 10.24 -7.67
N PRO A 16 -0.43 10.02 -8.69
CA PRO A 16 -1.80 9.58 -8.44
C PRO A 16 -1.88 8.22 -7.76
N ALA A 17 -0.96 7.30 -8.08
CA ALA A 17 -0.91 5.98 -7.44
C ALA A 17 -0.54 6.09 -5.95
N LEU A 18 0.39 6.97 -5.59
CA LEU A 18 0.75 7.24 -4.20
C LEU A 18 -0.37 7.96 -3.44
N GLN A 19 -1.04 8.93 -4.07
CA GLN A 19 -2.18 9.63 -3.47
C GLN A 19 -3.35 8.69 -3.19
N ALA A 20 -3.58 7.70 -4.05
CA ALA A 20 -4.60 6.67 -3.81
C ALA A 20 -4.27 5.76 -2.61
N CYS A 21 -2.98 5.58 -2.28
CA CYS A 21 -2.57 4.83 -1.08
C CYS A 21 -2.71 5.67 0.20
N CYS A 22 -2.34 6.95 0.13
CA CYS A 22 -2.44 7.88 1.25
C CYS A 22 -2.57 9.30 0.70
N ASP A 23 -3.72 9.94 0.92
CA ASP A 23 -3.95 11.32 0.50
C ASP A 23 -3.31 12.34 1.46
N ALA A 24 -1.99 12.23 1.60
CA ALA A 24 -1.16 13.15 2.36
C ALA A 24 -0.07 13.72 1.43
N PRO A 25 -0.22 14.98 0.95
CA PRO A 25 0.68 15.56 -0.04
C PRO A 25 2.16 15.57 0.36
N SER A 26 2.43 15.79 1.65
CA SER A 26 3.78 15.78 2.24
C SER A 26 4.45 14.40 2.13
N TRP A 27 3.71 13.33 2.41
CA TRP A 27 4.16 11.95 2.29
C TRP A 27 4.37 11.52 0.84
N VAL A 28 3.43 11.85 -0.05
CA VAL A 28 3.57 11.56 -1.49
C VAL A 28 4.83 12.23 -2.05
N ALA A 29 5.09 13.48 -1.66
CA ALA A 29 6.29 14.20 -2.08
C ALA A 29 7.57 13.55 -1.54
N ALA A 30 7.59 13.12 -0.28
CA ALA A 30 8.74 12.45 0.33
C ALA A 30 9.06 11.12 -0.37
N VAL A 31 8.04 10.29 -0.60
CA VAL A 31 8.23 8.99 -1.26
C VAL A 31 8.65 9.15 -2.73
N LEU A 32 8.11 10.14 -3.46
CA LEU A 32 8.54 10.44 -4.83
C LEU A 32 9.98 10.93 -4.91
N ALA A 33 10.41 11.74 -3.94
CA ALA A 33 11.73 12.35 -3.91
C ALA A 33 12.84 11.35 -3.51
N GLY A 34 12.50 10.27 -2.79
CA GLY A 34 13.46 9.24 -2.41
C GLY A 34 13.87 8.28 -3.54
N ARG A 35 13.25 8.39 -4.72
CA ARG A 35 13.63 7.58 -5.89
C ARG A 35 15.02 7.98 -6.42
N PRO A 36 15.81 7.03 -6.96
CA PRO A 36 15.49 5.61 -7.11
C PRO A 36 15.72 4.80 -5.82
N TYR A 37 14.84 3.84 -5.55
CA TYR A 37 15.01 2.86 -4.47
C TYR A 37 15.70 1.59 -4.97
N ALA A 38 16.52 0.96 -4.12
CA ALA A 38 17.27 -0.23 -4.51
C ALA A 38 16.37 -1.48 -4.59
N ASP A 39 15.43 -1.60 -3.65
CA ASP A 39 14.45 -2.67 -3.59
C ASP A 39 13.10 -2.17 -3.04
N GLU A 40 12.10 -3.06 -2.98
CA GLU A 40 10.76 -2.74 -2.46
C GLU A 40 10.78 -2.44 -0.95
N ALA A 41 11.70 -3.04 -0.19
CA ALA A 41 11.80 -2.82 1.25
C ALA A 41 12.24 -1.38 1.54
N ASP A 42 13.12 -0.82 0.71
CA ASP A 42 13.51 0.59 0.78
C ASP A 42 12.34 1.55 0.52
N VAL A 43 11.43 1.21 -0.41
CA VAL A 43 10.21 2.01 -0.66
C VAL A 43 9.34 2.02 0.60
N VAL A 44 9.10 0.84 1.19
CA VAL A 44 8.28 0.70 2.40
C VAL A 44 8.90 1.42 3.58
N ARG A 45 10.23 1.33 3.76
CA ARG A 45 10.94 2.03 4.82
C ARG A 45 10.83 3.55 4.67
N ALA A 46 11.03 4.09 3.46
CA ALA A 46 10.88 5.52 3.21
C ALA A 46 9.45 6.00 3.44
N ALA A 47 8.46 5.20 3.05
CA ALA A 47 7.05 5.46 3.32
C ALA A 47 6.73 5.48 4.83
N ASP A 48 7.23 4.52 5.61
CA ASP A 48 7.06 4.47 7.07
C ASP A 48 7.72 5.68 7.75
N GLU A 49 8.96 5.99 7.38
CA GLU A 49 9.67 7.16 7.88
C GLU A 49 8.93 8.47 7.57
N ALA A 50 8.37 8.60 6.36
CA ALA A 50 7.56 9.76 5.99
C ALA A 50 6.26 9.83 6.80
N ALA A 51 5.57 8.70 7.02
CA ALA A 51 4.33 8.66 7.77
C ALA A 51 4.51 9.03 9.25
N ARG A 52 5.68 8.71 9.85
CA ARG A 52 6.03 9.14 11.21
C ARG A 52 6.11 10.66 11.39
N ARG A 53 6.14 11.42 10.29
CA ARG A 53 6.21 12.89 10.28
C ARG A 53 4.85 13.54 10.01
N PHE A 54 3.76 12.77 9.95
CA PHE A 54 2.43 13.32 9.75
C PHE A 54 2.08 14.35 10.82
N THR A 55 1.57 15.47 10.35
CA THR A 55 0.87 16.44 11.18
C THR A 55 -0.58 16.00 11.37
N ALA A 56 -1.28 16.61 12.33
CA ALA A 56 -2.71 16.38 12.50
C ALA A 56 -3.50 16.68 11.20
N ALA A 57 -3.09 17.71 10.45
CA ALA A 57 -3.72 18.07 9.19
C ALA A 57 -3.52 16.99 8.10
N ASP A 58 -2.33 16.38 8.03
CA ASP A 58 -2.08 15.27 7.10
C ASP A 58 -2.97 14.06 7.42
N VAL A 59 -3.16 13.76 8.71
CA VAL A 59 -4.03 12.66 9.16
C VAL A 59 -5.50 12.96 8.85
N ASP A 60 -5.98 14.18 9.16
CA ASP A 60 -7.36 14.58 8.89
C ASP A 60 -7.69 14.52 7.39
N GLN A 61 -6.76 14.97 6.53
CA GLN A 61 -6.91 14.89 5.08
C GLN A 61 -6.94 13.44 4.61
N ALA A 62 -5.97 12.63 5.03
CA ALA A 62 -5.90 11.22 4.63
C ALA A 62 -7.17 10.46 5.06
N LEU A 63 -7.71 10.75 6.25
CA LEU A 63 -8.96 10.14 6.73
C LEU A 63 -10.19 10.66 5.99
N ALA A 64 -10.23 11.93 5.59
CA ALA A 64 -11.34 12.50 4.81
C ALA A 64 -11.43 11.91 3.39
N ALA A 65 -10.30 11.46 2.83
CA ALA A 65 -10.25 10.79 1.54
C ALA A 65 -10.79 9.35 1.56
N HIS A 66 -10.98 8.75 2.75
CA HIS A 66 -11.56 7.42 2.90
C HIS A 66 -13.01 7.48 3.41
N PRO A 67 -13.92 6.65 2.87
CA PRO A 67 -15.26 6.51 3.43
C PRO A 67 -15.17 6.13 4.91
N ARG A 68 -16.00 6.76 5.75
CA ARG A 68 -16.09 6.37 7.16
C ARG A 68 -16.47 4.90 7.25
N ILE A 69 -15.89 4.18 8.21
CA ILE A 69 -16.28 2.78 8.49
C ILE A 69 -17.80 2.72 8.68
N GLY A 70 -18.50 2.13 7.71
CA GLY A 70 -19.97 2.01 7.69
C GLY A 70 -20.70 2.74 6.55
N GLU A 71 -20.06 3.67 5.86
CA GLU A 71 -20.57 4.24 4.61
C GLU A 71 -20.07 3.38 3.45
N ARG A 72 -20.97 2.61 2.83
CA ARG A 72 -20.65 1.84 1.61
C ARG A 72 -20.13 2.81 0.56
N ALA A 73 -18.89 2.62 0.12
CA ALA A 73 -18.41 3.17 -1.12
C ALA A 73 -19.26 2.56 -2.25
N GLU A 74 -20.28 3.28 -2.70
CA GLU A 74 -21.04 2.92 -3.90
C GLU A 74 -20.17 3.21 -5.13
N GLY A 75 -19.17 2.36 -5.35
CA GLY A 75 -18.32 2.42 -6.53
C GLY A 75 -17.42 1.20 -6.62
N GLU A 76 -17.11 0.80 -7.86
CA GLU A 76 -16.20 -0.29 -8.20
C GLU A 76 -14.74 0.09 -7.88
N HIS A 77 -14.43 0.31 -6.61
CA HIS A 77 -13.18 0.95 -6.22
C HIS A 77 -12.02 -0.06 -6.06
N ALA A 78 -10.81 0.49 -6.21
CA ALA A 78 -9.53 -0.22 -6.30
C ALA A 78 -9.19 -1.08 -5.07
N GLU A 79 -9.85 -0.85 -3.93
CA GLU A 79 -9.72 -1.59 -2.68
C GLU A 79 -10.16 -3.04 -2.85
N ALA A 80 -11.20 -3.30 -3.65
CA ALA A 80 -11.62 -4.66 -3.96
C ALA A 80 -10.55 -5.40 -4.81
N ALA A 81 -9.81 -4.66 -5.65
CA ALA A 81 -8.70 -5.21 -6.43
C ALA A 81 -7.42 -5.38 -5.60
N TRP A 82 -7.16 -4.51 -4.62
CA TRP A 82 -6.06 -4.67 -3.65
C TRP A 82 -6.30 -5.85 -2.71
N SER A 83 -7.51 -5.97 -2.16
CA SER A 83 -7.89 -7.09 -1.28
C SER A 83 -7.80 -8.45 -1.99
N ARG A 84 -8.19 -8.54 -3.28
CA ARG A 84 -8.01 -9.76 -4.09
C ARG A 84 -6.54 -10.10 -4.36
N ARG A 85 -5.66 -9.11 -4.52
CA ARG A 85 -4.22 -9.34 -4.76
C ARG A 85 -3.49 -9.76 -3.49
N GLU A 86 -3.85 -9.21 -2.34
CA GLU A 86 -3.29 -9.60 -1.05
C GLU A 86 -3.68 -11.03 -0.66
N GLN A 87 -4.91 -11.46 -0.98
CA GLN A 87 -5.33 -12.85 -0.78
C GLN A 87 -4.78 -13.83 -1.82
N ALA A 88 -4.33 -13.35 -2.99
CA ALA A 88 -3.67 -14.20 -3.99
C ALA A 88 -2.23 -14.58 -3.60
N ALA A 89 -1.62 -13.89 -2.63
CA ALA A 89 -0.33 -14.28 -2.03
C ALA A 89 -0.49 -15.27 -0.85
N VAL A 90 -1.73 -15.50 -0.38
CA VAL A 90 -2.04 -16.46 0.69
C VAL A 90 -2.65 -17.70 0.07
N GLY A 91 -1.82 -18.55 -0.55
CA GLY A 91 -2.30 -19.85 -1.00
C GLY A 91 -1.35 -20.65 -1.87
N THR A 92 -0.27 -21.19 -1.28
CA THR A 92 0.17 -22.56 -1.53
C THR A 92 1.20 -22.99 -0.48
N GLU A 93 0.78 -23.75 0.53
CA GLU A 93 1.62 -24.81 1.10
C GLU A 93 0.80 -26.10 1.05
N PRO A 94 1.10 -27.03 0.12
CA PRO A 94 0.48 -28.35 0.09
C PRO A 94 1.25 -29.32 1.01
N THR A 95 0.55 -29.86 2.01
CA THR A 95 0.67 -31.22 2.58
C THR A 95 2.05 -31.76 3.00
N THR A 96 2.17 -32.20 4.26
CA THR A 96 2.50 -33.61 4.56
C THR A 96 2.08 -34.02 5.97
N ALA A 97 1.33 -35.12 6.03
CA ALA A 97 0.76 -35.76 7.22
C ALA A 97 1.82 -36.40 8.15
N GLN A 98 1.42 -36.81 9.36
CA GLN A 98 1.33 -38.25 9.74
C GLN A 98 0.58 -38.46 11.09
N PRO A 99 -0.13 -39.60 11.27
CA PRO A 99 -0.95 -39.92 12.46
C PRO A 99 -0.29 -40.93 13.43
N SER A 100 -0.75 -40.99 14.71
CA SER A 100 -0.87 -42.20 15.59
C SER A 100 -0.88 -41.85 17.10
N PRO A 101 -1.23 -42.77 18.03
CA PRO A 101 -2.15 -43.91 17.97
C PRO A 101 -3.18 -43.91 19.14
N ARG A 102 -4.11 -44.87 19.12
CA ARG A 102 -5.09 -45.18 20.18
C ARG A 102 -4.42 -45.57 21.51
N ALA A 103 -5.08 -45.21 22.61
CA ALA A 103 -5.09 -45.98 23.86
C ALA A 103 -6.55 -46.24 24.24
#